data_AF-A0AAV6A6M2-F1
#
_entry.id   AF-A0AAV6A6M2-F1
#
_cell.length_a   1.000
_cell.length_b   1.000
_cell.length_c   1.000
_cell.angle_alpha   90.00
_cell.angle_beta   90.00
_cell.angle_gamma   90.00
#
_symmetry.space_group_name_H-M   'P 1'
#
loop_
_entity.id
_entity.type
_entity.pdbx_description
1 polymer ?
#
loop_
_entity_poly.entity_id
_entity_poly.type
_entity_poly.pdbx_seq_one_letter_code
_entity_poly.pdbx_strand_id
1 'polypeptide(L)' 'MSSGACGQAQTPTGNVRACGLTYELVLEWTYAIALGRRLTIQPDVQYVINPSGVSSVGNAVVLGMRIAIEF' A
#
# COMPACT_ATOMS: atom_id res chain seq x y z
N MET A 1 1.20 13.14 -4.91
CA MET A 1 0.25 13.75 -5.85
C MET A 1 -0.76 12.68 -6.25
N SER A 2 -1.92 12.65 -5.58
CA SER A 2 -3.00 11.69 -5.82
C SER A 2 -3.80 12.10 -7.06
N SER A 3 -3.61 11.41 -8.18
CA SER A 3 -4.42 11.61 -9.38
C SER A 3 -5.59 10.61 -9.34
N GLY A 4 -6.74 11.05 -8.84
CA GLY A 4 -7.97 10.26 -8.91
C GLY A 4 -8.36 10.02 -10.36
N ALA A 5 -8.57 8.75 -10.73
CA ALA A 5 -9.02 8.39 -12.08
C ALA A 5 -10.45 8.89 -12.29
N CYS A 6 -10.58 10.00 -13.03
CA CYS A 6 -11.86 10.59 -13.39
C CYS A 6 -12.55 9.78 -14.50
N GLY A 7 -13.53 8.96 -14.14
CA GLY A 7 -14.49 8.40 -15.11
C GLY A 7 -15.58 9.43 -15.43
N GLN A 8 -15.95 9.57 -16.70
CA GLN A 8 -17.08 10.42 -17.09
C GLN A 8 -18.37 9.66 -16.75
N ALA A 9 -19.20 10.21 -15.86
CA ALA A 9 -20.56 9.74 -15.68
C ALA A 9 -21.48 10.66 -16.50
N GLN A 10 -22.20 10.09 -17.48
CA GLN A 10 -23.17 10.83 -18.28
C GLN A 10 -24.47 11.00 -17.49
N THR A 11 -24.72 12.24 -17.05
CA THR A 11 -25.98 12.67 -16.44
C THR A 11 -26.83 13.34 -17.53
N PRO A 12 -28.18 13.32 -17.48
CA PRO A 12 -29.03 13.86 -18.54
C PRO A 12 -28.79 15.34 -18.91
N THR A 13 -28.10 16.10 -18.05
CA THR A 13 -27.75 17.52 -18.24
C THR A 13 -26.28 17.77 -18.61
N GLY A 14 -25.48 16.75 -18.90
CA GLY A 14 -24.12 16.89 -19.41
C GLY A 14 -23.10 15.93 -18.79
N ASN A 15 -21.86 16.02 -19.26
CA ASN A 15 -20.74 15.20 -18.78
C ASN A 15 -20.23 15.74 -17.43
N VAL A 16 -20.55 15.04 -16.33
CA VAL A 16 -19.97 15.35 -15.02
C VAL A 16 -18.75 14.47 -14.82
N ARG A 17 -17.62 15.10 -14.49
CA ARG A 17 -16.43 14.42 -14.00
C ARG A 17 -16.73 13.85 -12.60
N ALA A 18 -17.25 12.64 -12.55
CA ALA A 18 -17.34 11.90 -11.30
C ALA A 18 -15.94 11.32 -11.02
N CYS A 19 -15.13 12.09 -10.31
CA CYS A 19 -13.91 11.54 -9.73
C CYS A 19 -14.37 10.61 -8.60
N GLY A 20 -14.50 9.31 -8.89
CA GLY A 20 -14.74 8.32 -7.86
C GLY A 20 -13.63 8.44 -6.82
N LEU A 21 -13.99 8.41 -5.54
CA LEU A 21 -12.99 8.35 -4.48
C LEU A 21 -12.17 7.08 -4.69
N THR A 22 -10.88 7.24 -4.95
CA THR A 22 -9.94 6.12 -5.00
C THR A 22 -9.14 6.09 -3.69
N TYR A 23 -8.72 4.91 -3.28
CA TYR A 23 -7.95 4.71 -2.06
C TYR A 23 -6.85 3.68 -2.32
N GLU A 24 -5.77 3.81 -1.56
CA GLU A 24 -4.76 2.77 -1.38
C GLU A 24 -4.83 2.32 0.08
N LEU A 25 -4.74 1.02 0.31
CA LEU A 25 -4.70 0.44 1.65
C LEU A 25 -3.46 -0.44 1.78
N VAL A 26 -2.67 -0.23 2.82
CA VAL A 26 -1.51 -1.06 3.15
C VAL A 26 -1.78 -1.77 4.47
N LEU A 27 -1.72 -3.10 4.45
CA LEU A 27 -1.69 -3.94 5.65
C LEU A 27 -0.26 -4.36 5.92
N GLU A 28 0.30 -3.93 7.05
CA GLU A 28 1.69 -4.24 7.45
C GLU A 28 1.71 -5.23 8.61
N TRP A 29 2.54 -6.26 8.47
CA TRP A 29 2.83 -7.23 9.52
C TRP A 29 4.33 -7.33 9.74
N THR A 30 4.75 -6.93 10.92
CA THR A 30 6.15 -6.92 11.32
C THR A 30 6.32 -7.69 12.62
N TYR A 31 7.37 -8.51 12.72
CA TYR A 31 7.68 -9.26 13.94
C TYR A 31 9.16 -9.15 14.29
N ALA A 32 9.49 -8.72 15.51
CA ALA A 32 10.88 -8.59 15.96
C ALA A 32 11.33 -9.85 16.71
N ILE A 33 12.41 -10.46 16.24
CA ILE A 33 13.05 -11.64 16.83
C ILE A 33 14.36 -11.21 17.45
N ALA A 34 14.40 -11.10 18.78
CA ALA A 34 15.63 -10.86 19.52
C ALA A 34 16.45 -12.16 19.62
N LEU A 35 17.59 -12.18 18.95
CA LEU A 35 18.57 -13.26 19.00
C LEU A 35 19.65 -12.90 20.02
N GLY A 36 19.36 -13.20 21.28
CA GLY A 36 20.21 -12.81 22.41
C GLY A 36 20.21 -11.28 22.60
N ARG A 37 21.34 -10.73 23.08
CA ARG A 37 21.45 -9.30 23.43
C ARG A 37 22.01 -8.41 22.32
N ARG A 38 22.45 -8.99 21.21
CA ARG A 38 23.27 -8.27 20.22
C ARG A 38 22.71 -8.29 18.80
N LEU A 39 21.71 -9.13 18.53
CA LEU A 39 21.19 -9.33 17.19
C LEU A 39 19.67 -9.33 17.25
N THR A 40 19.04 -8.53 16.39
CA THR A 40 17.60 -8.59 16.16
C THR A 40 17.35 -8.78 14.68
N ILE A 41 16.47 -9.72 14.33
CA ILE A 41 15.95 -9.92 12.98
C ILE A 41 14.48 -9.54 13.00
N GLN A 42 14.05 -8.73 12.03
CA GLN A 42 12.69 -8.26 11.94
C GLN A 42 12.18 -8.47 10.51
N PRO A 43 11.53 -9.61 10.22
CA PRO A 43 10.74 -9.76 9.00
C PRO A 43 9.59 -8.76 8.96
N ASP A 44 9.27 -8.34 7.74
CA ASP A 44 8.18 -7.43 7.41
C ASP A 44 7.43 -7.97 6.18
N VAL A 45 6.10 -7.98 6.25
CA VAL A 45 5.24 -8.35 5.13
C VAL A 45 4.21 -7.24 4.94
N GLN A 46 4.06 -6.77 3.72
CA GLN A 46 3.06 -5.75 3.39
C GLN A 46 2.15 -6.26 2.28
N TYR A 47 0.85 -6.06 2.46
CA TYR A 47 -0.14 -6.27 1.41
C TYR A 47 -0.75 -4.93 1.01
N VAL A 48 -0.50 -4.52 -0.23
CA VAL A 48 -0.94 -3.25 -0.80
C VAL A 48 -2.15 -3.50 -1.70
N ILE A 49 -3.30 -2.95 -1.33
CA ILE A 49 -4.53 -3.00 -2.10
C ILE A 49 -4.67 -1.69 -2.88
N ASN A 50 -4.95 -1.80 -4.18
CA ASN A 50 -5.01 -0.68 -5.13
C ASN A 50 -3.77 0.24 -5.05
N PRO A 51 -2.56 -0.25 -5.41
CA PRO A 51 -1.36 0.57 -5.40
C PRO A 51 -1.55 1.88 -6.19
N SER A 52 -1.09 2.98 -5.63
CA SER A 52 -1.29 4.37 -6.10
C SER A 52 -2.74 4.80 -6.24
N GLY A 53 -3.70 4.08 -5.67
CA GLY A 53 -5.14 4.34 -5.83
C GLY A 53 -5.64 4.12 -7.26
N VAL A 54 -4.97 3.26 -8.03
CA VAL A 54 -5.34 2.97 -9.43
C VAL A 54 -5.79 1.52 -9.56
N SER A 55 -7.03 1.30 -10.02
CA SER A 55 -7.60 -0.05 -10.18
C SER A 55 -7.02 -0.85 -11.35
N SER A 56 -6.25 -0.21 -12.24
CA SER A 56 -5.55 -0.89 -13.34
C SER A 56 -4.29 -1.63 -12.89
N VAL A 57 -3.83 -1.40 -11.65
CA VAL A 57 -2.68 -2.08 -11.05
C VAL A 57 -3.21 -3.10 -10.05
N GLY A 58 -2.78 -4.36 -10.19
CA GLY A 58 -3.15 -5.42 -9.25
C GLY A 58 -2.60 -5.18 -7.85
N ASN A 59 -3.20 -5.82 -6.85
CA ASN A 59 -2.70 -5.81 -5.48
C ASN A 59 -1.27 -6.36 -5.42
N ALA A 60 -0.47 -5.86 -4.47
CA ALA A 60 0.93 -6.25 -4.32
C ALA A 60 1.20 -6.87 -2.95
N VAL A 61 2.14 -7.83 -2.92
CA VAL A 61 2.76 -8.34 -1.70
C VAL A 61 4.21 -7.89 -1.69
N VAL A 62 4.65 -7.28 -0.59
CA VAL A 62 6.03 -6.85 -0.36
C VAL A 62 6.60 -7.67 0.79
N LEU A 63 7.80 -8.21 0.61
CA LEU A 63 8.55 -8.92 1.63
C LEU A 63 9.79 -8.11 1.99
N GLY A 64 9.98 -7.88 3.28
CA GLY A 64 11.08 -7.11 3.83
C GLY A 64 11.75 -7.83 5.01
N MET A 65 12.98 -7.42 5.30
CA MET A 65 13.71 -7.87 6.47
C MET A 65 14.64 -6.76 6.95
N ARG A 66 14.67 -6.53 8.26
CA ARG A 66 15.63 -5.66 8.94
C ARG A 66 16.50 -6.48 9.88
N ILE A 67 17.79 -6.16 9.91
CA ILE A 67 18.77 -6.76 10.83
C ILE A 67 19.40 -5.61 11.62
N ALA A 68 19.44 -5.75 12.95
CA ALA A 68 20.11 -4.81 13.85
C ALA A 68 21.18 -5.54 14.68
N ILE A 69 22.37 -4.95 14.78
CA ILE A 69 23.51 -5.48 15.54
C ILE A 69 23.96 -4.43 16.56
N GLU A 70 24.14 -4.84 17.81
CA GLU A 70 24.69 -4.00 18.90
C GLU A 70 26.12 -4.45 19.24
N PHE A 71 27.03 -3.48 19.38
CA PHE A 71 28.48 -3.68 19.62
C PHE A 71 28.88 -3.34 21.05
#